data_AF-A0AAN1WEM9-F1
#
_entry.id   AF-A0AAN1WEM9-F1
#
_cell.length_a   1.000
_cell.length_b   1.000
_cell.length_c   1.000
_cell.angle_alpha   90.00
_cell.angle_beta   90.00
_cell.angle_gamma   90.00
#
_symmetry.space_group_name_H-M   'P 1'
#
loop_
_entity.id
_entity.type
_entity.pdbx_description
1 polymer ?
#
loop_
_entity_poly.entity_id
_entity_poly.type
_entity_poly.pdbx_seq_one_letter_code
_entity_poly.pdbx_strand_id
1 'polypeptide(L)'
;MDFANYSNTTTAQHFYSRWELRCNSNTAKEKKILRIGKTPKGPELEGPVNIGSILCENDLYTFHKENKLRSNLENIFNGSETTASKFINRDAINIFNENDLLNVVGLKLLNIFRSPLNHSFTGKIFENFADHPIRHNPENIIFRNLLKNGNHKRLSQLQQEFGLKENDREMWLELIYTLAEESTNEKVHRPESLARFICKELFSYIEIHKYTQEIVAVCDRGYVELSDPNGLTSLYFNLNKNTLLMISSPPIPSQPEEIMRIDIVDDLERLMFYNQEAFNQCHLKIYTASKNILGVTK
;
A
#
# COMPACT_ATOMS: atom_id res chain seq x y z
N MET A 1 -20.62 -4.92 18.16
CA MET A 1 -19.30 -4.28 17.91
C MET A 1 -19.12 -3.15 18.89
N ASP A 2 -17.95 -3.08 19.51
CA ASP A 2 -17.57 -1.93 20.31
C ASP A 2 -17.09 -0.81 19.37
N PHE A 3 -17.90 0.23 19.19
CA PHE A 3 -17.61 1.35 18.30
C PHE A 3 -16.45 2.23 18.79
N ALA A 4 -15.94 1.98 20.00
CA ALA A 4 -14.80 2.69 20.57
C ALA A 4 -13.56 2.62 19.65
N ASN A 5 -13.32 1.46 19.01
CA ASN A 5 -12.13 1.28 18.15
C ASN A 5 -12.17 2.14 16.89
N TYR A 6 -13.35 2.55 16.44
CA TYR A 6 -13.55 3.34 15.23
C TYR A 6 -13.63 4.84 15.50
N SER A 7 -13.77 5.24 16.76
CA SER A 7 -13.97 6.63 17.15
C SER A 7 -12.65 7.37 17.34
N ASN A 8 -12.46 8.48 16.62
CA ASN A 8 -11.34 9.39 16.85
C ASN A 8 -11.66 10.83 16.41
N THR A 9 -10.71 11.74 16.62
CA THR A 9 -10.85 13.16 16.31
C THR A 9 -10.12 13.58 15.03
N THR A 10 -9.43 12.67 14.33
CA THR A 10 -8.61 13.04 13.17
C THR A 10 -9.46 13.32 11.93
N THR A 11 -9.17 14.43 11.24
CA THR A 11 -9.67 14.65 9.88
C THR A 11 -8.76 14.04 8.86
N ALA A 12 -7.44 14.20 9.03
CA ALA A 12 -6.44 13.71 8.09
C ALA A 12 -6.34 12.19 8.22
N GLN A 13 -6.79 11.50 7.17
CA GLN A 13 -6.83 10.05 7.11
C GLN A 13 -5.90 9.56 6.00
N HIS A 14 -4.96 8.70 6.36
CA HIS A 14 -3.82 8.37 5.51
C HIS A 14 -4.13 7.18 4.62
N PHE A 15 -3.95 7.40 3.32
CA PHE A 15 -4.06 6.37 2.31
C PHE A 15 -2.70 5.75 1.93
N TYR A 16 -1.67 6.06 2.70
CA TYR A 16 -0.36 5.42 2.64
C TYR A 16 0.26 5.31 4.03
N SER A 17 1.11 4.29 4.24
CA SER A 17 1.65 3.99 5.57
C SER A 17 2.64 5.05 5.99
N ARG A 18 2.33 5.75 7.09
CA ARG A 18 3.28 6.71 7.67
C ARG A 18 4.53 6.00 8.14
N TRP A 19 4.40 4.78 8.65
CA TRP A 19 5.54 4.01 9.08
C TRP A 19 6.46 3.64 7.91
N GLU A 20 5.90 3.28 6.76
CA GLU A 20 6.69 3.00 5.57
C GLU A 20 7.41 4.25 5.06
N LEU A 21 6.75 5.40 5.06
CA LEU A 21 7.42 6.66 4.74
C LEU A 21 8.56 6.96 5.71
N ARG A 22 8.42 6.63 7.01
CA ARG A 22 9.51 6.79 7.99
C ARG A 22 10.68 5.86 7.69
N CYS A 23 10.45 4.60 7.32
CA CYS A 23 11.50 3.67 6.90
C CYS A 23 12.22 4.12 5.61
N ASN A 24 11.63 5.06 4.88
CA ASN A 24 12.16 5.67 3.65
C ASN A 24 12.64 7.11 3.82
N SER A 25 12.69 7.59 5.06
CA SER A 25 13.39 8.83 5.42
C SER A 25 14.82 8.50 5.85
N ASN A 26 15.64 9.51 6.20
CA ASN A 26 17.03 9.22 6.58
C ASN A 26 17.11 8.41 7.87
N THR A 27 16.17 8.63 8.80
CA THR A 27 16.01 7.83 10.02
C THR A 27 14.54 7.53 10.31
N ALA A 28 14.19 6.35 10.82
CA ALA A 28 12.80 5.99 11.15
C ALA A 28 12.14 6.89 12.23
N LYS A 29 12.92 7.73 12.92
CA LYS A 29 12.44 8.75 13.87
C LYS A 29 12.07 10.06 13.19
N GLU A 30 12.48 10.25 11.94
CA GLU A 30 12.16 11.47 11.19
C GLU A 30 10.67 11.57 10.93
N LYS A 31 10.18 12.80 11.06
CA LYS A 31 8.81 13.16 10.70
C LYS A 31 8.74 13.77 9.30
N LYS A 32 9.86 13.77 8.57
CA LYS A 32 9.97 14.38 7.25
C LYS A 32 10.60 13.43 6.25
N ILE A 33 10.23 13.56 4.99
CA ILE A 33 10.78 12.83 3.86
C ILE A 33 10.98 13.81 2.70
N LEU A 34 11.95 13.57 1.82
CA LEU A 34 12.13 14.42 0.63
C LEU A 34 11.05 14.07 -0.40
N ARG A 35 10.60 15.09 -1.12
CA ARG A 35 9.59 14.96 -2.18
C ARG A 35 10.17 15.41 -3.51
N ILE A 36 9.98 14.60 -4.54
CA ILE A 36 10.38 14.91 -5.91
C ILE A 36 9.13 14.95 -6.78
N GLY A 37 8.97 16.04 -7.54
CA GLY A 37 7.83 16.28 -8.40
C GLY A 37 8.14 16.25 -9.89
N LYS A 38 7.09 16.08 -10.69
CA LYS A 38 7.12 16.20 -12.15
C LYS A 38 7.01 17.67 -12.57
N THR A 39 7.97 18.13 -13.37
CA THR A 39 7.90 19.42 -14.07
C THR A 39 8.12 19.23 -15.57
N PRO A 40 7.79 20.21 -16.42
CA PRO A 40 8.11 20.15 -17.86
C PRO A 40 9.61 20.00 -18.16
N LYS A 41 10.49 20.35 -17.21
CA LYS A 41 11.95 20.24 -17.35
C LYS A 41 12.51 18.92 -16.80
N GLY A 42 11.66 18.05 -16.27
CA GLY A 42 12.04 16.80 -15.61
C GLY A 42 11.76 16.81 -14.10
N PRO A 43 12.38 15.87 -13.35
CA PRO A 43 12.19 15.77 -11.91
C PRO A 43 12.77 16.99 -11.18
N GLU A 44 11.99 17.54 -10.24
CA GLU A 44 12.39 18.65 -9.38
C GLU A 44 12.30 18.25 -7.91
N LEU A 45 13.37 18.51 -7.15
CA LEU A 45 13.36 18.35 -5.70
C LEU A 45 12.58 19.50 -5.05
N GLU A 46 11.44 19.18 -4.45
CA GLU A 46 10.57 20.16 -3.77
C GLU A 46 10.95 20.36 -2.29
N GLY A 47 11.87 19.54 -1.79
CA GLY A 47 12.39 19.60 -0.43
C GLY A 47 11.66 18.68 0.55
N PRO A 48 11.96 18.82 1.85
CA PRO A 48 11.43 17.95 2.89
C PRO A 48 9.98 18.32 3.27
N VAL A 49 9.11 17.32 3.34
CA VAL A 49 7.70 17.43 3.70
C VAL A 49 7.36 16.60 4.93
N ASN A 50 6.34 17.00 5.70
CA ASN A 50 5.94 16.26 6.91
C ASN A 50 5.16 14.99 6.55
N ILE A 51 5.60 13.84 7.05
CA ILE A 51 4.98 12.53 6.81
C ILE A 51 3.53 12.48 7.29
N GLY A 52 3.21 13.15 8.39
CA GLY A 52 1.85 13.18 8.95
C GLY A 52 0.87 14.10 8.21
N SER A 53 1.30 14.74 7.11
CA SER A 53 0.48 15.64 6.31
C SER A 53 0.58 15.36 4.81
N ILE A 54 1.05 14.17 4.41
CA ILE A 54 1.14 13.75 3.02
C ILE A 54 0.44 12.41 2.85
N LEU A 55 -0.01 12.13 1.63
CA LEU A 55 -0.75 10.90 1.29
C LEU A 55 -1.91 10.66 2.25
N CYS A 56 -2.62 11.74 2.58
CA CYS A 56 -3.79 11.76 3.43
C CYS A 56 -4.85 12.67 2.84
N GLU A 57 -6.10 12.42 3.17
CA GLU A 57 -7.23 13.25 2.77
C GLU A 57 -8.18 13.46 3.97
N ASN A 58 -8.87 14.59 3.99
CA ASN A 58 -9.81 14.91 5.06
C ASN A 58 -11.05 14.02 4.95
N ASP A 59 -11.35 13.32 6.05
CA ASP A 59 -12.55 12.50 6.21
C ASP A 59 -12.69 11.39 5.14
N LEU A 60 -11.56 10.88 4.61
CA LEU A 60 -11.51 9.92 3.48
C LEU A 60 -12.32 8.63 3.70
N TYR A 61 -12.21 8.07 4.91
CA TYR A 61 -12.86 6.85 5.38
C TYR A 61 -13.85 7.14 6.52
N THR A 62 -14.30 8.39 6.67
CA THR A 62 -15.29 8.76 7.70
C THR A 62 -16.68 8.34 7.26
N PHE A 63 -17.28 7.41 8.00
CA PHE A 63 -18.65 6.97 7.77
C PHE A 63 -19.65 7.73 8.66
N HIS A 64 -19.27 8.14 9.86
CA HIS A 64 -20.14 8.92 10.75
C HIS A 64 -19.39 10.06 11.43
N LYS A 65 -20.08 11.17 11.68
CA LYS A 65 -19.52 12.34 12.37
C LYS A 65 -20.53 12.90 13.36
N GLU A 66 -20.11 12.98 14.62
CA GLU A 66 -20.87 13.61 15.69
C GLU A 66 -19.96 14.61 16.41
N ASN A 67 -20.26 15.90 16.30
CA ASN A 67 -19.41 16.98 16.82
C ASN A 67 -17.96 16.90 16.28
N LYS A 68 -16.98 16.72 17.19
CA LYS A 68 -15.56 16.54 16.88
C LYS A 68 -15.17 15.06 16.73
N LEU A 69 -16.05 14.14 17.10
CA LEU A 69 -15.81 12.71 16.99
C LEU A 69 -16.23 12.22 15.60
N ARG A 70 -15.42 11.31 15.08
CA ARG A 70 -15.62 10.66 13.79
C ARG A 70 -15.50 9.17 14.00
N SER A 71 -16.39 8.44 13.38
CA SER A 71 -16.25 7.01 13.21
C SER A 71 -15.61 6.76 11.84
N ASN A 72 -14.38 6.24 11.83
CA ASN A 72 -13.57 6.02 10.62
C ASN A 72 -12.59 4.85 10.80
N LEU A 73 -11.81 4.54 9.74
CA LEU A 73 -10.90 3.40 9.69
C LEU A 73 -9.45 3.72 10.10
N GLU A 74 -9.11 4.97 10.43
CA GLU A 74 -7.72 5.39 10.70
C GLU A 74 -7.09 4.63 11.88
N ASN A 75 -7.86 4.38 12.94
CA ASN A 75 -7.36 3.63 14.09
C ASN A 75 -6.98 2.20 13.74
N ILE A 76 -7.70 1.57 12.81
CA ILE A 76 -7.38 0.21 12.35
C ILE A 76 -6.05 0.24 11.58
N PHE A 77 -5.88 1.20 10.67
CA PHE A 77 -4.61 1.35 9.95
C PHE A 77 -3.44 1.62 10.89
N ASN A 78 -3.64 2.32 12.01
CA ASN A 78 -2.58 2.48 13.01
C ASN A 78 -2.14 1.16 13.63
N GLY A 79 -3.07 0.21 13.80
CA GLY A 79 -2.76 -1.16 14.19
C GLY A 79 -1.86 -1.85 13.16
N SER A 80 -2.25 -1.81 11.88
CA SER A 80 -1.46 -2.37 10.78
C SER A 80 -0.08 -1.70 10.63
N GLU A 81 0.02 -0.38 10.83
CA GLU A 81 1.30 0.36 10.82
C GLU A 81 2.23 -0.11 11.96
N THR A 82 1.67 -0.41 13.12
CA THR A 82 2.44 -0.96 14.25
C THR A 82 3.01 -2.34 13.90
N THR A 83 2.23 -3.18 13.21
CA THR A 83 2.71 -4.47 12.71
C THR A 83 3.79 -4.29 11.65
N ALA A 84 3.58 -3.40 10.67
CA ALA A 84 4.56 -3.06 9.64
C ALA A 84 5.90 -2.60 10.22
N SER A 85 5.88 -1.96 11.39
CA SER A 85 7.11 -1.50 12.04
C SER A 85 8.10 -2.59 12.44
N LYS A 86 7.60 -3.80 12.69
CA LYS A 86 8.42 -4.95 13.07
C LYS A 86 9.14 -5.54 11.86
N PHE A 87 8.51 -5.47 10.69
CA PHE A 87 9.00 -6.12 9.47
C PHE A 87 9.89 -5.19 8.64
N ILE A 88 9.58 -3.91 8.55
CA ILE A 88 10.18 -3.05 7.51
C ILE A 88 11.58 -2.50 7.90
N ASN A 89 12.15 -2.95 9.02
CA ASN A 89 13.52 -2.63 9.41
C ASN A 89 14.54 -3.53 8.66
N ARG A 90 15.69 -2.96 8.25
CA ARG A 90 16.72 -3.63 7.43
C ARG A 90 17.18 -4.96 8.03
N ASP A 91 17.36 -5.02 9.35
CA ASP A 91 17.83 -6.23 10.03
C ASP A 91 16.78 -7.34 10.05
N ALA A 92 15.50 -6.99 10.09
CA ALA A 92 14.40 -7.95 10.11
C ALA A 92 14.24 -8.67 8.76
N ILE A 93 14.49 -7.97 7.64
CA ILE A 93 14.30 -8.53 6.28
C ILE A 93 15.23 -9.73 6.00
N ASN A 94 16.41 -9.77 6.65
CA ASN A 94 17.37 -10.86 6.47
C ASN A 94 16.91 -12.20 7.07
N ILE A 95 15.95 -12.17 8.01
CA ILE A 95 15.51 -13.36 8.75
C ILE A 95 14.08 -13.81 8.39
N PHE A 96 13.48 -13.18 7.38
CA PHE A 96 12.09 -13.50 6.99
C PHE A 96 11.90 -14.93 6.52
N ASN A 97 10.99 -15.64 7.17
CA ASN A 97 10.41 -16.86 6.62
C ASN A 97 9.27 -16.52 5.62
N GLU A 98 8.65 -17.54 5.02
CA GLU A 98 7.53 -17.36 4.08
C GLU A 98 6.39 -16.51 4.67
N ASN A 99 5.99 -16.78 5.91
CA ASN A 99 4.89 -16.05 6.54
C ASN A 99 5.24 -14.57 6.79
N ASP A 100 6.49 -14.26 7.11
CA ASP A 100 6.94 -12.87 7.26
C ASP A 100 6.87 -12.13 5.92
N LEU A 101 7.27 -12.79 4.82
CA LEU A 101 7.17 -12.23 3.47
C LEU A 101 5.72 -11.99 3.06
N LEU A 102 4.85 -12.97 3.30
CA LEU A 102 3.42 -12.84 3.02
C LEU A 102 2.77 -11.73 3.85
N ASN A 103 3.19 -11.55 5.10
CA ASN A 103 2.73 -10.43 5.93
C ASN A 103 3.19 -9.09 5.36
N VAL A 104 4.45 -8.96 4.94
CA VAL A 104 4.96 -7.76 4.29
C VAL A 104 4.20 -7.47 3.00
N VAL A 105 4.01 -8.47 2.15
CA VAL A 105 3.24 -8.32 0.90
C VAL A 105 1.81 -7.91 1.21
N GLY A 106 1.16 -8.51 2.22
CA GLY A 106 -0.19 -8.14 2.64
C GLY A 106 -0.30 -6.69 3.09
N LEU A 107 0.70 -6.19 3.83
CA LEU A 107 0.78 -4.78 4.23
C LEU A 107 1.00 -3.85 3.02
N LYS A 108 1.82 -4.26 2.04
CA LYS A 108 2.02 -3.50 0.80
C LYS A 108 0.75 -3.45 -0.05
N LEU A 109 0.05 -4.58 -0.17
CA LEU A 109 -1.25 -4.66 -0.84
C LEU A 109 -2.29 -3.78 -0.13
N LEU A 110 -2.32 -3.76 1.20
CA LEU A 110 -3.20 -2.87 1.95
C LEU A 110 -2.95 -1.39 1.63
N ASN A 111 -1.69 -0.97 1.43
CA ASN A 111 -1.38 0.39 0.96
C ASN A 111 -1.93 0.68 -0.43
N ILE A 112 -1.83 -0.30 -1.34
CA ILE A 112 -2.41 -0.15 -2.67
C ILE A 112 -3.92 0.05 -2.55
N PHE A 113 -4.59 -0.86 -1.83
CA PHE A 113 -6.05 -0.89 -1.77
C PHE A 113 -6.64 0.29 -1.02
N ARG A 114 -5.98 0.80 0.02
CA ARG A 114 -6.47 1.99 0.73
C ARG A 114 -6.29 3.29 -0.06
N SER A 115 -5.47 3.30 -1.11
CA SER A 115 -5.27 4.49 -1.95
C SER A 115 -6.47 4.71 -2.88
N PRO A 116 -7.18 5.86 -2.78
CA PRO A 116 -8.27 6.17 -3.71
C PRO A 116 -7.78 6.32 -5.15
N LEU A 117 -6.49 6.62 -5.33
CA LEU A 117 -5.84 6.72 -6.64
C LEU A 117 -5.72 5.36 -7.34
N ASN A 118 -5.72 4.26 -6.57
CA ASN A 118 -5.60 2.90 -7.11
C ASN A 118 -6.94 2.17 -7.25
N HIS A 119 -8.08 2.83 -7.07
CA HIS A 119 -9.39 2.19 -7.03
C HIS A 119 -9.68 1.29 -8.25
N SER A 120 -9.23 1.67 -9.45
CA SER A 120 -9.41 0.84 -10.65
C SER A 120 -8.61 -0.46 -10.61
N PHE A 121 -7.37 -0.42 -10.11
CA PHE A 121 -6.56 -1.64 -9.91
C PHE A 121 -7.17 -2.50 -8.81
N THR A 122 -7.55 -1.88 -7.70
CA THR A 122 -8.26 -2.54 -6.61
C THR A 122 -9.51 -3.25 -7.11
N GLY A 123 -10.37 -2.57 -7.89
CA GLY A 123 -11.57 -3.17 -8.47
C GLY A 123 -11.27 -4.41 -9.33
N LYS A 124 -10.30 -4.33 -10.25
CA LYS A 124 -9.90 -5.46 -11.11
C LYS A 124 -9.42 -6.67 -10.32
N ILE A 125 -8.53 -6.44 -9.35
CA ILE A 125 -8.06 -7.50 -8.46
C ILE A 125 -9.25 -8.13 -7.74
N PHE A 126 -10.21 -7.31 -7.30
CA PHE A 126 -11.41 -7.80 -6.63
C PHE A 126 -12.40 -8.54 -7.51
N GLU A 127 -12.55 -8.18 -8.78
CA GLU A 127 -13.42 -8.89 -9.73
C GLU A 127 -12.97 -10.34 -9.92
N ASN A 128 -11.65 -10.57 -9.97
CA ASN A 128 -11.08 -11.92 -10.02
C ASN A 128 -11.42 -12.76 -8.79
N PHE A 129 -11.91 -12.14 -7.72
CA PHE A 129 -12.16 -12.74 -6.41
C PHE A 129 -13.63 -12.67 -5.99
N ALA A 130 -14.55 -12.59 -6.98
CA ALA A 130 -15.98 -12.47 -6.75
C ALA A 130 -16.53 -13.53 -5.77
N ASP A 131 -16.00 -14.75 -5.84
CA ASP A 131 -16.43 -15.91 -5.03
C ASP A 131 -15.54 -16.18 -3.80
N HIS A 132 -14.53 -15.35 -3.54
CA HIS A 132 -13.60 -15.59 -2.44
C HIS A 132 -14.27 -15.29 -1.07
N PRO A 133 -14.06 -16.10 -0.01
CA PRO A 133 -14.69 -15.92 1.30
C PRO A 133 -14.52 -14.53 1.91
N ILE A 134 -13.42 -13.84 1.59
CA ILE A 134 -13.16 -12.44 1.98
C ILE A 134 -14.34 -11.52 1.57
N ARG A 135 -14.99 -11.72 0.41
CA ARG A 135 -16.14 -10.90 -0.01
C ARG A 135 -17.43 -11.19 0.77
N HIS A 136 -17.52 -12.34 1.44
CA HIS A 136 -18.74 -12.80 2.09
C HIS A 136 -18.72 -12.62 3.61
N ASN A 137 -17.97 -11.63 4.12
CA ASN A 137 -17.93 -11.35 5.55
C ASN A 137 -19.30 -10.84 6.06
N PRO A 138 -19.99 -11.54 6.98
CA PRO A 138 -21.25 -11.08 7.57
C PRO A 138 -21.14 -9.71 8.27
N GLU A 139 -19.95 -9.35 8.76
CA GLU A 139 -19.67 -8.04 9.39
C GLU A 139 -19.80 -6.88 8.40
N ASN A 140 -19.65 -7.14 7.09
CA ASN A 140 -19.86 -6.13 6.06
C ASN A 140 -21.31 -5.63 6.03
N ILE A 141 -22.29 -6.38 6.54
CA ILE A 141 -23.67 -5.90 6.66
C ILE A 141 -23.74 -4.69 7.60
N ILE A 142 -23.00 -4.73 8.72
CA ILE A 142 -22.95 -3.63 9.69
C ILE A 142 -22.27 -2.42 9.04
N PHE A 143 -21.15 -2.64 8.36
CA PHE A 143 -20.44 -1.59 7.64
C PHE A 143 -21.29 -0.94 6.54
N ARG A 144 -21.98 -1.75 5.71
CA ARG A 144 -22.91 -1.26 4.68
C ARG A 144 -24.04 -0.42 5.29
N ASN A 145 -24.56 -0.80 6.44
CA ASN A 145 -25.58 0.00 7.14
C ASN A 145 -25.02 1.33 7.65
N LEU A 146 -23.76 1.37 8.10
CA LEU A 146 -23.10 2.62 8.50
C LEU A 146 -22.86 3.54 7.31
N LEU A 147 -22.42 2.99 6.16
CA LEU A 147 -22.27 3.76 4.92
C LEU A 147 -23.60 4.36 4.45
N LYS A 148 -24.68 3.57 4.44
CA LYS A 148 -26.02 4.02 4.04
C LYS A 148 -26.54 5.17 4.90
N ASN A 149 -26.22 5.16 6.20
CA ASN A 149 -26.67 6.17 7.16
C ASN A 149 -25.62 7.29 7.39
N GLY A 150 -24.56 7.34 6.59
CA GLY A 150 -23.37 8.15 6.83
C GLY A 150 -23.34 9.55 6.20
N ASN A 151 -22.16 10.19 6.23
CA ASN A 151 -21.93 11.54 5.69
C ASN A 151 -21.80 11.56 4.15
N HIS A 152 -22.93 11.41 3.45
CA HIS A 152 -23.02 11.35 1.99
C HIS A 152 -22.34 12.51 1.26
N LYS A 153 -22.35 13.73 1.83
CA LYS A 153 -21.82 14.92 1.16
C LYS A 153 -20.30 14.85 0.92
N ARG A 154 -19.50 14.46 1.93
CA ARG A 154 -18.05 14.34 1.75
C ARG A 154 -17.72 13.18 0.80
N LEU A 155 -18.45 12.07 0.91
CA LEU A 155 -18.27 10.92 0.03
C LEU A 155 -18.52 11.28 -1.44
N SER A 156 -19.53 12.11 -1.75
CA SER A 156 -19.76 12.61 -3.12
C SER A 156 -18.65 13.56 -3.60
N GLN A 157 -18.05 14.35 -2.72
CA GLN A 157 -16.91 15.20 -3.09
C GLN A 157 -15.66 14.36 -3.42
N LEU A 158 -15.36 13.35 -2.60
CA LEU A 158 -14.26 12.42 -2.84
C LEU A 158 -14.42 11.68 -4.18
N GLN A 159 -15.66 11.31 -4.54
CA GLN A 159 -15.93 10.72 -5.86
C GLN A 159 -15.52 11.64 -7.01
N GLN A 160 -15.80 12.94 -6.90
CA GLN A 160 -15.40 13.92 -7.91
C GLN A 160 -13.89 14.16 -7.89
N GLU A 161 -13.29 14.29 -6.70
CA GLU A 161 -11.85 14.53 -6.53
C GLU A 161 -10.98 13.40 -7.09
N PHE A 162 -11.41 12.15 -6.93
CA PHE A 162 -10.65 10.96 -7.34
C PHE A 162 -11.21 10.23 -8.58
N GLY A 163 -12.29 10.75 -9.17
CA GLY A 163 -12.93 10.14 -10.35
C GLY A 163 -13.59 8.79 -10.08
N LEU A 164 -14.06 8.53 -8.85
CA LEU A 164 -14.71 7.27 -8.47
C LEU A 164 -16.16 7.24 -8.96
N LYS A 165 -16.56 6.13 -9.59
CA LYS A 165 -17.99 5.85 -9.81
C LYS A 165 -18.65 5.46 -8.48
N GLU A 166 -19.97 5.62 -8.40
CA GLU A 166 -20.69 5.37 -7.15
C GLU A 166 -20.62 3.93 -6.67
N ASN A 167 -20.86 2.97 -7.57
CA ASN A 167 -20.76 1.54 -7.25
C ASN A 167 -19.32 1.13 -6.87
N ASP A 168 -18.32 1.73 -7.51
CA ASP A 168 -16.90 1.44 -7.25
C ASP A 168 -16.49 1.92 -5.85
N ARG A 169 -17.05 3.05 -5.39
CA ARG A 169 -16.78 3.61 -4.05
C ARG A 169 -17.21 2.66 -2.94
N GLU A 170 -18.44 2.18 -2.98
CA GLU A 170 -18.97 1.33 -1.90
C GLU A 170 -18.22 0.01 -1.81
N MET A 171 -17.99 -0.61 -2.98
CA MET A 171 -17.16 -1.81 -3.09
C MET A 171 -15.75 -1.56 -2.54
N TRP A 172 -15.13 -0.43 -2.87
CA TRP A 172 -13.79 -0.06 -2.41
C TRP A 172 -13.72 0.13 -0.89
N LEU A 173 -14.68 0.84 -0.29
CA LEU A 173 -14.73 1.05 1.15
C LEU A 173 -15.03 -0.26 1.91
N GLU A 174 -15.94 -1.07 1.39
CA GLU A 174 -16.27 -2.38 1.98
C GLU A 174 -15.06 -3.30 1.97
N LEU A 175 -14.31 -3.27 0.88
CA LEU A 175 -13.07 -3.99 0.78
C LEU A 175 -12.07 -3.55 1.85
N ILE A 176 -11.79 -2.26 1.92
CA ILE A 176 -10.82 -1.73 2.87
C ILE A 176 -11.19 -2.17 4.29
N TYR A 177 -12.46 -2.04 4.63
CA TYR A 177 -13.00 -2.49 5.91
C TYR A 177 -12.71 -3.99 6.15
N THR A 178 -13.04 -4.83 5.16
CA THR A 178 -12.83 -6.27 5.22
C THR A 178 -11.36 -6.63 5.46
N LEU A 179 -10.42 -5.96 4.76
CA LEU A 179 -8.99 -6.25 4.88
C LEU A 179 -8.36 -5.68 6.14
N ALA A 180 -8.82 -4.52 6.60
CA ALA A 180 -8.24 -3.84 7.73
C ALA A 180 -8.66 -4.50 9.06
N GLU A 181 -9.88 -5.02 9.15
CA GLU A 181 -10.38 -5.64 10.38
C GLU A 181 -9.76 -7.03 10.61
N GLU A 182 -9.11 -7.21 11.76
CA GLU A 182 -8.65 -8.52 12.23
C GLU A 182 -9.88 -9.34 12.67
N SER A 183 -10.00 -10.59 12.22
CA SER A 183 -11.09 -11.47 12.68
C SER A 183 -10.99 -11.65 14.20
N THR A 184 -12.05 -11.29 14.94
CA THR A 184 -12.04 -11.40 16.41
C THR A 184 -12.07 -12.84 16.91
N ASN A 185 -12.44 -13.79 16.05
CA ASN A 185 -12.67 -15.19 16.43
C ASN A 185 -11.62 -16.17 15.92
N GLU A 186 -10.80 -15.77 14.95
CA GLU A 186 -9.73 -16.58 14.41
C GLU A 186 -8.52 -15.66 14.24
N LYS A 187 -7.33 -16.06 14.68
CA LYS A 187 -6.08 -15.29 14.55
C LYS A 187 -5.61 -15.11 13.09
N VAL A 188 -6.54 -15.03 12.15
CA VAL A 188 -6.31 -14.91 10.72
C VAL A 188 -6.13 -13.44 10.40
N HIS A 189 -4.88 -13.08 10.12
CA HIS A 189 -4.52 -11.76 9.62
C HIS A 189 -4.97 -11.65 8.16
N ARG A 190 -6.14 -11.04 7.91
CA ARG A 190 -6.78 -11.00 6.58
C ARG A 190 -5.88 -10.43 5.46
N PRO A 191 -5.00 -9.42 5.69
CA PRO A 191 -4.02 -9.00 4.70
C PRO A 191 -3.02 -10.11 4.32
N GLU A 192 -2.61 -10.95 5.28
CA GLU A 192 -1.74 -12.10 5.02
C GLU A 192 -2.46 -13.15 4.18
N SER A 193 -3.72 -13.46 4.50
CA SER A 193 -4.51 -14.43 3.73
C SER A 193 -4.69 -13.99 2.27
N LEU A 194 -4.97 -12.69 2.06
CA LEU A 194 -5.04 -12.14 0.71
C LEU A 194 -3.68 -12.19 0.00
N ALA A 195 -2.60 -11.84 0.69
CA ALA A 195 -1.26 -11.94 0.13
C ALA A 195 -0.89 -13.38 -0.24
N ARG A 196 -1.20 -14.35 0.63
CA ARG A 196 -0.97 -15.77 0.39
C ARG A 196 -1.69 -16.23 -0.86
N PHE A 197 -2.95 -15.86 -0.98
CA PHE A 197 -3.75 -16.20 -2.14
C PHE A 197 -3.22 -15.53 -3.42
N ILE A 198 -2.96 -14.22 -3.39
CA ILE A 198 -2.35 -13.50 -4.53
C ILE A 198 -0.99 -14.11 -4.92
N CYS A 199 -0.12 -14.39 -3.94
CA CYS A 199 1.20 -14.95 -4.15
C CYS A 199 1.23 -16.43 -4.51
N LYS A 200 0.12 -17.17 -4.39
CA LYS A 200 0.01 -18.56 -4.84
C LYS A 200 -0.70 -18.68 -6.18
N GLU A 201 -1.73 -17.87 -6.39
CA GLU A 201 -2.54 -17.93 -7.60
C GLU A 201 -1.94 -17.09 -8.74
N LEU A 202 -1.37 -15.92 -8.43
CA LEU A 202 -0.99 -14.90 -9.43
C LEU A 202 0.52 -14.70 -9.55
N PHE A 203 1.26 -14.98 -8.47
CA PHE A 203 2.71 -14.81 -8.40
C PHE A 203 3.36 -16.11 -7.95
N SER A 204 4.67 -16.24 -8.14
CA SER A 204 5.40 -17.48 -7.77
C SER A 204 6.81 -17.21 -7.25
N TYR A 205 7.34 -16.02 -7.53
CA TYR A 205 8.68 -15.61 -7.16
C TYR A 205 8.60 -14.33 -6.34
N ILE A 206 9.32 -14.30 -5.23
CA ILE A 206 9.62 -13.10 -4.47
C ILE A 206 11.12 -12.84 -4.56
N GLU A 207 11.51 -11.69 -5.13
CA GLU A 207 12.89 -11.24 -5.11
C GLU A 207 13.05 -10.08 -4.12
N ILE A 208 14.13 -10.10 -3.35
CA ILE A 208 14.52 -9.03 -2.44
C ILE A 208 15.85 -8.48 -2.90
N HIS A 209 15.83 -7.25 -3.40
CA HIS A 209 17.00 -6.52 -3.87
C HIS A 209 17.47 -5.56 -2.78
N LYS A 210 18.72 -5.70 -2.33
CA LYS A 210 19.32 -4.88 -1.27
C LYS A 210 20.43 -4.02 -1.84
N TYR A 211 20.42 -2.75 -1.46
CA TYR A 211 21.36 -1.76 -1.97
C TYR A 211 22.23 -1.21 -0.84
N THR A 212 23.54 -1.18 -1.06
CA THR A 212 24.51 -0.78 -0.05
C THR A 212 24.57 0.74 0.08
N GLN A 213 24.57 1.44 -1.05
CA GLN A 213 24.74 2.91 -1.13
C GLN A 213 23.54 3.63 -1.75
N GLU A 214 22.80 2.95 -2.62
CA GLU A 214 21.73 3.56 -3.39
C GLU A 214 20.37 3.51 -2.68
N ILE A 215 19.50 4.43 -3.08
CA ILE A 215 18.19 4.65 -2.45
C ILE A 215 17.06 4.21 -3.38
N VAL A 216 16.12 3.47 -2.80
CA VAL A 216 14.88 3.04 -3.45
C VAL A 216 13.82 4.13 -3.24
N ALA A 217 13.30 4.70 -4.33
CA ALA A 217 12.24 5.69 -4.26
C ALA A 217 10.90 5.07 -3.81
N VAL A 218 10.09 5.84 -3.09
CA VAL A 218 8.71 5.48 -2.75
C VAL A 218 7.77 6.14 -3.74
N CYS A 219 7.04 5.33 -4.50
CA CYS A 219 5.95 5.79 -5.34
C CYS A 219 4.69 6.03 -4.49
N ASP A 220 3.97 7.15 -4.70
CA ASP A 220 2.69 7.42 -4.04
C ASP A 220 1.56 6.45 -4.41
N ARG A 221 1.71 5.74 -5.54
CA ARG A 221 0.90 4.59 -5.94
C ARG A 221 1.10 3.40 -4.98
N GLY A 222 2.25 3.33 -4.32
CA GLY A 222 2.67 2.23 -3.45
C GLY A 222 3.24 1.00 -4.13
N TYR A 223 3.21 0.98 -5.46
CA TYR A 223 3.82 -0.06 -6.26
C TYR A 223 4.22 0.49 -7.62
N VAL A 224 5.08 -0.27 -8.31
CA VAL A 224 5.39 -0.10 -9.72
C VAL A 224 5.03 -1.40 -10.42
N GLU A 225 4.30 -1.30 -11.51
CA GLU A 225 3.89 -2.43 -12.32
C GLU A 225 4.76 -2.48 -13.57
N LEU A 226 5.44 -3.59 -13.79
CA LEU A 226 6.30 -3.80 -14.95
C LEU A 226 5.85 -5.06 -15.64
N SER A 227 5.48 -4.94 -16.91
CA SER A 227 5.21 -6.08 -17.78
C SER A 227 6.43 -6.33 -18.64
N ASP A 228 6.91 -7.57 -18.68
CA ASP A 228 7.93 -7.96 -19.63
C ASP A 228 7.31 -8.18 -21.03
N PRO A 229 8.13 -8.27 -22.10
CA PRO A 229 7.64 -8.55 -23.44
C PRO A 229 6.91 -9.89 -23.60
N ASN A 230 7.07 -10.82 -22.65
CA ASN A 230 6.42 -12.12 -22.64
C ASN A 230 5.07 -12.09 -21.92
N GLY A 231 4.62 -10.92 -21.46
CA GLY A 231 3.34 -10.73 -20.78
C GLY A 231 3.38 -11.06 -19.28
N LEU A 232 4.57 -11.27 -18.70
CA LEU A 232 4.71 -11.47 -17.26
C LEU A 232 4.64 -10.13 -16.54
N THR A 233 3.62 -9.98 -15.71
CA THR A 233 3.47 -8.80 -14.85
C THR A 233 4.20 -9.03 -13.54
N SER A 234 5.03 -8.06 -13.17
CA SER A 234 5.74 -8.00 -11.91
C SER A 234 5.30 -6.76 -11.14
N LEU A 235 5.05 -6.92 -9.84
CA LEU A 235 4.77 -5.82 -8.94
C LEU A 235 5.99 -5.57 -8.07
N TYR A 236 6.44 -4.32 -8.05
CA TYR A 236 7.59 -3.87 -7.29
C TYR A 236 7.16 -2.96 -6.15
N PHE A 237 7.72 -3.21 -4.98
CA PHE A 237 7.44 -2.50 -3.75
C PHE A 237 8.76 -2.05 -3.13
N ASN A 238 8.87 -0.75 -2.90
CA ASN A 238 9.85 -0.26 -1.94
C ASN A 238 9.54 -0.92 -0.59
N LEU A 239 10.52 -1.54 0.09
CA LEU A 239 10.37 -1.96 1.48
C LEU A 239 10.81 -0.84 2.41
N ASN A 240 12.06 -0.42 2.28
CA ASN A 240 12.68 0.67 3.04
C ASN A 240 13.65 1.43 2.12
N LYS A 241 14.38 2.40 2.67
CA LYS A 241 15.23 3.30 1.87
C LYS A 241 16.24 2.60 0.95
N ASN A 242 16.61 1.35 1.20
CA ASN A 242 17.63 0.64 0.42
C ASN A 242 17.25 -0.81 0.07
N THR A 243 15.97 -1.18 0.21
CA THR A 243 15.52 -2.53 -0.08
C THR A 243 14.26 -2.47 -0.93
N LEU A 244 14.28 -3.20 -2.04
CA LEU A 244 13.20 -3.35 -3.01
C LEU A 244 12.71 -4.79 -2.98
N LEU A 245 11.40 -5.00 -2.99
CA LEU A 245 10.75 -6.30 -3.11
C LEU A 245 10.04 -6.37 -4.45
N MET A 246 10.21 -7.48 -5.17
CA MET A 246 9.49 -7.78 -6.40
C MET A 246 8.69 -9.06 -6.19
N ILE A 247 7.44 -9.07 -6.66
CA ILE A 247 6.69 -10.30 -6.88
C ILE A 247 6.38 -10.45 -8.36
N SER A 248 6.58 -11.65 -8.91
CA SER A 248 6.46 -11.90 -10.35
C SER A 248 5.64 -13.14 -10.65
N SER A 249 4.82 -13.05 -11.70
CA SER A 249 4.05 -14.18 -12.21
C SER A 249 4.99 -15.24 -12.79
N PRO A 250 4.63 -16.52 -12.70
CA PRO A 250 5.46 -17.58 -13.24
C PRO A 250 5.49 -17.51 -14.78
N PRO A 251 6.64 -17.77 -15.43
CA PRO A 251 6.77 -17.82 -16.88
C PRO A 251 5.97 -18.97 -17.55
N ILE A 252 5.48 -19.94 -16.77
CA ILE A 252 4.91 -21.22 -17.22
C ILE A 252 3.78 -21.60 -16.25
N PRO A 253 2.70 -22.31 -16.67
CA PRO A 253 1.57 -22.69 -15.80
C PRO A 253 1.89 -23.68 -14.67
N SER A 254 3.16 -23.95 -14.35
CA SER A 254 3.50 -24.66 -13.11
C SER A 254 3.47 -23.65 -11.96
N GLN A 255 2.34 -23.56 -11.26
CA GLN A 255 2.29 -22.91 -9.95
C GLN A 255 3.19 -23.75 -9.01
N PRO A 256 4.32 -23.23 -8.51
CA PRO A 256 5.11 -23.94 -7.52
C PRO A 256 4.30 -24.08 -6.23
N GLU A 257 4.42 -25.22 -5.54
CA GLU A 257 3.73 -25.45 -4.26
C GLU A 257 4.20 -24.48 -3.15
N GLU A 258 5.43 -23.97 -3.30
CA GLU A 258 6.11 -23.07 -2.37
C GLU A 258 6.56 -21.77 -3.07
N ILE A 259 6.57 -20.67 -2.32
CA ILE A 259 7.03 -19.38 -2.81
C ILE A 259 8.56 -19.38 -2.85
N MET A 260 9.14 -19.18 -4.03
CA MET A 260 10.60 -19.08 -4.17
C MET A 260 11.09 -17.68 -3.78
N ARG A 261 12.03 -17.63 -2.82
CA ARG A 261 12.72 -16.40 -2.40
C ARG A 261 14.10 -16.31 -3.04
N ILE A 262 14.42 -15.16 -3.61
CA ILE A 262 15.76 -14.84 -4.15
C ILE A 262 16.23 -13.52 -3.52
N ASP A 263 17.41 -13.52 -2.90
CA ASP A 263 18.06 -12.30 -2.40
C ASP A 263 19.16 -11.85 -3.37
N ILE A 264 19.10 -10.60 -3.82
CA ILE A 264 20.03 -9.98 -4.77
C ILE A 264 20.64 -8.74 -4.10
N VAL A 265 21.92 -8.47 -4.35
CA VAL A 265 22.64 -7.33 -3.77
C VAL A 265 23.20 -6.46 -4.87
N ASP A 266 22.96 -5.14 -4.77
CA ASP A 266 23.51 -4.09 -5.63
C ASP A 266 23.24 -4.30 -7.14
N ASP A 267 22.05 -4.78 -7.51
CA ASP A 267 21.55 -4.76 -8.90
C ASP A 267 21.15 -3.33 -9.31
N LEU A 268 22.15 -2.51 -9.62
CA LEU A 268 21.97 -1.09 -9.90
C LEU A 268 21.14 -0.83 -11.16
N GLU A 269 21.19 -1.74 -12.13
CA GLU A 269 20.38 -1.64 -13.36
C GLU A 269 18.89 -1.79 -13.01
N ARG A 270 18.54 -2.81 -12.21
CA ARG A 270 17.17 -2.98 -11.71
C ARG A 270 16.70 -1.79 -10.90
N LEU A 271 17.55 -1.25 -10.03
CA LEU A 271 17.21 -0.08 -9.23
C LEU A 271 16.95 1.16 -10.10
N MET A 272 17.82 1.41 -11.07
CA MET A 272 17.69 2.53 -11.99
C MET A 272 16.36 2.45 -12.74
N PHE A 273 16.04 1.26 -13.27
CA PHE A 273 14.77 1.01 -13.97
C PHE A 273 13.56 1.19 -13.04
N TYR A 274 13.61 0.60 -11.84
CA TYR A 274 12.55 0.75 -10.85
C TYR A 274 12.31 2.22 -10.46
N ASN A 275 13.36 2.98 -10.14
CA ASN A 275 13.23 4.36 -9.71
C ASN A 275 12.67 5.26 -10.83
N GLN A 276 13.10 5.03 -12.08
CA GLN A 276 12.56 5.72 -13.24
C GLN A 276 11.07 5.42 -13.41
N GLU A 277 10.67 4.15 -13.28
CA GLU A 277 9.28 3.74 -13.40
C GLU A 277 8.42 4.16 -12.20
N ALA A 278 8.98 4.20 -11.00
CA ALA A 278 8.34 4.80 -9.83
C ALA A 278 8.02 6.27 -10.09
N PHE A 279 8.93 7.00 -10.71
CA PHE A 279 8.68 8.38 -11.13
C PHE A 279 7.65 8.47 -12.25
N ASN A 280 7.74 7.63 -13.29
CA ASN A 280 6.82 7.66 -14.43
C ASN A 280 5.38 7.33 -14.00
N GLN A 281 5.20 6.31 -13.17
CA GLN A 281 3.91 5.76 -12.78
C GLN A 281 3.29 6.41 -11.53
N CYS A 282 4.01 7.30 -10.82
CA CYS A 282 3.41 8.02 -9.69
C CYS A 282 2.27 8.95 -10.15
N HIS A 283 1.25 9.07 -9.31
CA HIS A 283 0.09 9.91 -9.58
C HIS A 283 0.41 11.39 -9.37
N LEU A 284 1.09 11.69 -8.26
CA LEU A 284 1.44 13.03 -7.83
C LEU A 284 2.96 13.19 -7.77
N LYS A 285 3.63 12.38 -6.93
CA LYS A 285 5.02 12.57 -6.52
C LYS A 285 5.69 11.24 -6.13
N ILE A 286 7.02 11.25 -6.11
CA ILE A 286 7.80 10.23 -5.39
C ILE A 286 8.39 10.82 -4.11
N TYR A 287 8.69 9.94 -3.15
CA TYR A 287 9.29 10.29 -1.87
C TYR A 287 10.56 9.51 -1.62
N THR A 288 11.52 10.09 -0.90
CA THR A 288 12.83 9.47 -0.73
C THR A 288 13.64 10.02 0.46
N ALA A 289 14.64 9.25 0.90
CA ALA A 289 15.63 9.64 1.90
C ALA A 289 16.74 10.55 1.32
N SER A 290 17.00 10.48 0.02
CA SER A 290 18.14 11.16 -0.64
C SER A 290 17.68 12.15 -1.70
N LYS A 291 18.49 13.19 -1.93
CA LYS A 291 18.31 14.12 -3.06
C LYS A 291 18.75 13.51 -4.38
N ASN A 292 19.67 12.55 -4.33
CA ASN A 292 20.23 11.86 -5.48
C ASN A 292 19.64 10.46 -5.54
N ILE A 293 18.86 10.21 -6.59
CA ILE A 293 18.15 8.98 -6.88
C ILE A 293 18.58 8.49 -8.24
N LEU A 294 19.27 7.35 -8.24
CA LEU A 294 19.69 6.65 -9.45
C LEU A 294 18.51 6.48 -10.41
N GLY A 295 18.69 6.90 -11.66
CA GLY A 295 17.66 6.83 -12.72
C GLY A 295 16.66 7.98 -12.76
N VAL A 296 16.65 8.87 -11.76
CA VAL A 296 15.70 10.00 -11.71
C VAL A 296 16.41 11.34 -11.68
N THR A 297 17.30 11.56 -10.73
CA THR A 297 18.01 12.84 -10.58
C THR A 297 19.44 12.74 -11.11
N LYS A 298 19.98 13.86 -11.60
CA LYS A 298 21.37 13.97 -12.05
C LYS A 298 22.36 14.03 -10.89
#